data_AF-A0A970N2E0-F1
#
_entry.id   AF-A0A970N2E0-F1
#
_cell.length_a   1.000
_cell.length_b   1.000
_cell.length_c   1.000
_cell.angle_alpha   90.00
_cell.angle_beta   90.00
_cell.angle_gamma   90.00
#
_symmetry.space_group_name_H-M   'P 1'
#
loop_
_entity.id
_entity.type
_entity.pdbx_description
1 polymer ?
#
loop_
_entity_poly.entity_id
_entity_poly.type
_entity_poly.pdbx_seq_one_letter_code
_entity_poly.pdbx_strand_id
1 'polypeptide(L)'
;IIMDNKACPVGLLANLAMFYARESCGWCTPCRDGLPWVEKLLRAIDAGEGQSGDIELLLDLMKNIGPNTYCALATGATFPIESGIEMFKNDFEQHITTGKCPYS
;
A
#
# COMPACT_ATOMS: atom_id res chain seq x y z
N ILE A 1 14.83 7.16 4.00
CA ILE A 1 15.37 5.91 3.41
C ILE A 1 15.77 6.26 1.98
N ILE A 2 16.94 5.87 1.51
CA ILE A 2 17.35 6.02 0.10
C ILE A 2 17.20 4.66 -0.56
N MET A 3 16.54 4.62 -1.71
CA MET A 3 16.44 3.44 -2.58
C MET A 3 17.24 3.69 -3.84
N ASP A 4 17.95 2.66 -4.31
CA ASP A 4 18.56 2.68 -5.64
C ASP A 4 17.53 2.31 -6.71
N ASN A 5 17.93 2.38 -7.98
CA ASN A 5 17.04 2.10 -9.12
C ASN A 5 16.77 0.60 -9.34
N LYS A 6 17.20 -0.27 -8.42
CA LYS A 6 16.96 -1.72 -8.48
C LYS A 6 15.88 -2.16 -7.49
N ALA A 7 15.54 -1.32 -6.52
CA ALA A 7 14.50 -1.62 -5.54
C ALA A 7 13.10 -1.37 -6.11
N CYS A 8 12.19 -2.33 -5.92
CA CYS A 8 10.79 -2.18 -6.31
C CYS A 8 10.07 -1.18 -5.38
N PRO A 9 9.47 -0.10 -5.90
CA PRO A 9 8.68 0.82 -5.08
C PRO A 9 7.42 0.16 -4.52
N VAL A 10 6.77 -0.74 -5.29
CA VAL A 10 5.58 -1.48 -4.84
C VAL A 10 5.93 -2.41 -3.68
N GLY A 11 7.01 -3.18 -3.80
CA GLY A 11 7.51 -4.05 -2.75
C GLY A 11 7.92 -3.30 -1.48
N LEU A 12 8.52 -2.10 -1.61
CA LEU A 12 8.77 -1.23 -0.45
C LEU A 12 7.47 -0.89 0.28
N LEU A 13 6.45 -0.43 -0.46
CA LEU A 13 5.17 -0.03 0.10
C LEU A 13 4.43 -1.21 0.73
N ALA A 14 4.49 -2.40 0.13
CA ALA A 14 3.96 -3.62 0.71
C ALA A 14 4.62 -3.95 2.06
N ASN A 15 5.95 -3.82 2.15
CA ASN A 15 6.69 -4.01 3.41
C ASN A 15 6.32 -2.95 4.46
N LEU A 16 6.16 -1.69 4.05
CA LEU A 16 5.76 -0.60 4.95
C LEU A 16 4.32 -0.79 5.46
N ALA A 17 3.40 -1.19 4.59
CA ALA A 17 2.01 -1.47 4.96
C ALA A 17 1.92 -2.63 5.95
N MET A 18 2.70 -3.70 5.76
CA MET A 18 2.81 -4.81 6.70
C MET A 18 3.28 -4.35 8.09
N PHE A 19 4.27 -3.45 8.15
CA PHE A 19 4.72 -2.87 9.41
C PHE A 19 3.58 -2.12 10.12
N TYR A 20 2.87 -1.24 9.42
CA TYR A 20 1.77 -0.47 10.02
C TYR A 20 0.57 -1.34 10.43
N ALA A 21 0.24 -2.36 9.64
CA ALA A 21 -0.81 -3.31 9.97
C ALA A 21 -0.47 -4.09 11.25
N ARG A 22 0.79 -4.50 11.41
CA ARG A 22 1.29 -5.19 12.61
C ARG A 22 1.34 -4.30 13.85
N GLU A 23 1.78 -3.06 13.70
CA GLU A 23 1.97 -2.12 14.81
C GLU A 23 0.69 -1.35 15.19
N SER A 24 -0.43 -1.62 14.51
CA SER A 24 -1.73 -1.08 14.90
C SER A 24 -2.09 -1.50 16.33
N CYS A 25 -2.42 -0.53 17.19
CA CYS A 25 -2.87 -0.80 18.56
C CYS A 25 -4.29 -1.42 18.64
N GLY A 26 -5.02 -1.46 17.52
CA GLY A 26 -6.34 -2.09 17.43
C GLY A 26 -7.54 -1.27 17.93
N TRP A 27 -7.34 -0.02 18.37
CA TRP A 27 -8.41 0.80 18.98
C TRP A 27 -9.51 1.23 17.99
N CYS A 28 -9.13 1.82 16.86
CA CYS A 28 -10.09 2.35 15.88
C CYS A 28 -10.29 1.34 14.73
N THR A 29 -11.56 1.05 14.42
CA THR A 29 -11.97 0.12 13.35
C THR A 29 -11.28 0.36 12.00
N PRO A 30 -11.23 1.59 11.43
CA PRO A 30 -10.57 1.80 10.14
C PRO A 30 -9.07 1.46 10.17
N CYS A 31 -8.38 1.67 11.30
CA CYS A 31 -6.98 1.30 11.44
C CYS A 31 -6.80 -0.21 11.65
N ARG A 32 -7.55 -0.80 12.60
CA ARG A 32 -7.47 -2.22 12.98
C ARG A 32 -7.80 -3.14 11.82
N ASP A 33 -8.90 -2.86 11.12
CA ASP A 33 -9.46 -3.75 10.09
C ASP A 33 -9.05 -3.29 8.69
N GLY A 34 -8.78 -2.00 8.49
CA GLY A 34 -8.42 -1.44 7.19
C GLY A 34 -6.94 -1.61 6.80
N LEU A 35 -5.99 -1.39 7.72
CA LEU A 35 -4.57 -1.51 7.38
C LEU A 35 -4.16 -2.94 6.96
N PRO A 36 -4.65 -4.02 7.61
CA PRO A 36 -4.40 -5.38 7.11
C PRO A 36 -4.97 -5.62 5.71
N TRP A 37 -6.06 -4.93 5.35
CA TRP A 37 -6.63 -5.07 4.01
C TRP A 37 -5.75 -4.37 2.95
N VAL A 38 -5.26 -3.17 3.28
CA VAL A 38 -4.29 -2.42 2.46
C VAL A 38 -3.01 -3.23 2.26
N GLU A 39 -2.47 -3.83 3.33
CA GLU A 39 -1.30 -4.72 3.25
C GLU A 39 -1.55 -5.85 2.25
N LYS A 40 -2.68 -6.56 2.39
CA LYS A 40 -2.99 -7.70 1.52
C LYS A 40 -3.13 -7.30 0.06
N LEU A 41 -3.74 -6.16 -0.24
CA LEU A 41 -3.82 -5.60 -1.60
C LEU A 41 -2.43 -5.30 -2.17
N LEU A 42 -1.59 -4.58 -1.42
CA LEU A 42 -0.24 -4.25 -1.88
C LEU A 42 0.63 -5.50 -2.10
N ARG A 43 0.51 -6.52 -1.23
CA ARG A 43 1.22 -7.79 -1.40
C ARG A 43 0.72 -8.58 -2.60
N ALA A 44 -0.58 -8.56 -2.90
CA ALA A 44 -1.13 -9.19 -4.10
C ALA A 44 -0.59 -8.50 -5.36
N ILE A 45 -0.56 -7.17 -5.40
CA ILE A 45 0.03 -6.42 -6.52
C ILE A 45 1.52 -6.74 -6.66
N ASP A 46 2.30 -6.69 -5.58
CA ASP A 46 3.75 -7.01 -5.59
C ASP A 46 4.03 -8.44 -6.09
N ALA A 47 3.15 -9.39 -5.74
CA ALA A 47 3.22 -10.79 -6.21
C ALA A 47 2.77 -10.99 -7.67
N GLY A 48 2.30 -9.95 -8.37
CA GLY A 48 1.74 -10.06 -9.72
C GLY A 48 0.31 -10.64 -9.76
N GLU A 49 -0.36 -10.69 -8.61
CA GLU A 49 -1.74 -11.17 -8.47
C GLU A 49 -2.76 -10.01 -8.43
N GLY A 50 -2.30 -8.78 -8.65
CA GLY A 50 -3.13 -7.58 -8.68
C GLY A 50 -4.11 -7.57 -9.87
N GLN A 51 -5.25 -6.93 -9.67
CA GLN A 51 -6.34 -6.82 -10.64
C GLN A 51 -6.53 -5.38 -11.12
N SER A 52 -7.17 -5.26 -12.28
CA SER A 52 -7.67 -3.95 -12.73
C SER A 52 -8.66 -3.39 -11.72
N GLY A 53 -8.45 -2.17 -11.24
CA GLY A 53 -9.24 -1.55 -10.18
C GLY A 53 -8.57 -1.54 -8.80
N ASP A 54 -7.50 -2.31 -8.58
CA ASP A 54 -6.84 -2.38 -7.26
C ASP A 54 -6.16 -1.06 -6.87
N ILE A 55 -5.65 -0.31 -7.86
CA ILE A 55 -5.06 1.02 -7.63
C ILE A 55 -6.12 1.99 -7.15
N GLU A 56 -7.28 2.02 -7.80
CA GLU A 56 -8.42 2.85 -7.43
C GLU A 56 -8.95 2.47 -6.04
N LEU A 57 -9.05 1.17 -5.76
CA LEU A 57 -9.45 0.67 -4.45
C LEU A 57 -8.47 1.09 -3.35
N LEU A 58 -7.15 1.01 -3.60
CA LEU A 58 -6.15 1.49 -2.66
C LEU A 58 -6.33 2.97 -2.36
N LEU A 59 -6.48 3.81 -3.40
CA LEU A 59 -6.70 5.26 -3.21
C LEU A 59 -7.96 5.56 -2.42
N ASP A 60 -9.04 4.82 -2.65
CA ASP A 60 -10.28 4.99 -1.88
C ASP A 60 -10.13 4.52 -0.43
N LEU A 61 -9.36 3.46 -0.17
CA LEU A 61 -9.00 3.05 1.18
C LEU A 61 -8.19 4.14 1.90
N MET A 62 -7.24 4.80 1.22
CA MET A 62 -6.43 5.86 1.85
C MET A 62 -7.30 7.04 2.32
N LYS A 63 -8.23 7.49 1.46
CA LYS A 63 -9.20 8.55 1.78
C LYS A 63 -10.11 8.20 2.95
N ASN A 64 -10.44 6.91 3.13
CA ASN A 64 -11.38 6.47 4.17
C ASN A 64 -10.69 6.09 5.48
N ILE A 65 -9.47 5.54 5.45
CA ILE A 65 -8.77 5.09 6.65
C ILE A 65 -8.09 6.28 7.34
N GLY A 66 -7.26 7.03 6.61
CA GLY A 66 -6.39 8.07 7.17
C GLY A 66 -7.10 9.09 8.08
N PRO A 67 -8.14 9.79 7.60
CA PRO A 67 -8.79 10.87 8.36
C PRO A 67 -9.77 10.38 9.44
N ASN A 68 -10.17 9.11 9.43
CA ASN A 68 -11.23 8.59 10.30
C ASN A 68 -10.68 7.81 11.50
N THR A 69 -9.47 8.14 11.98
CA THR A 69 -8.78 7.40 13.03
C THR A 69 -8.44 8.27 14.24
N TYR A 70 -8.25 7.63 15.39
CA TYR A 70 -8.05 8.33 16.66
C TYR A 70 -6.63 8.93 16.81
N CYS A 71 -5.62 8.21 16.32
CA CYS A 71 -4.22 8.63 16.39
C CYS A 71 -3.60 8.69 15.00
N ALA A 72 -2.42 9.30 14.90
CA ALA A 72 -1.76 9.55 13.62
C ALA A 72 -1.14 8.31 12.93
N LEU A 73 -1.21 7.11 13.54
CA LEU A 73 -0.59 5.91 12.95
C LEU A 73 -1.16 5.59 11.56
N ALA A 74 -2.48 5.57 11.44
CA ALA A 74 -3.11 5.25 10.15
C ALA A 74 -2.87 6.37 9.13
N THR A 75 -2.97 7.65 9.53
CA THR A 75 -2.62 8.77 8.65
C THR A 75 -1.17 8.71 8.17
N GLY A 76 -0.24 8.29 9.04
CA GLY A 76 1.16 8.06 8.69
C GLY A 76 1.36 6.85 7.76
N ALA A 77 0.47 5.87 7.80
CA ALA A 77 0.46 4.74 6.87
C ALA A 77 -0.09 5.11 5.49
N THR A 78 -1.08 6.03 5.41
CA THR A 78 -1.72 6.37 4.13
C THR A 78 -0.87 7.27 3.24
N PHE A 79 -0.17 8.26 3.79
CA PHE A 79 0.59 9.22 2.96
C PHE A 79 1.68 8.59 2.07
N PRO A 80 2.50 7.63 2.55
CA PRO A 80 3.48 6.96 1.69
C PRO A 80 2.83 6.18 0.55
N ILE A 81 1.65 5.63 0.76
CA ILE A 81 0.93 4.84 -0.25
C ILE A 81 0.33 5.76 -1.31
N GLU A 82 -0.33 6.85 -0.91
CA GLU A 82 -0.89 7.85 -1.85
C GLU A 82 0.21 8.45 -2.74
N SER A 83 1.29 8.96 -2.11
CA SER A 83 2.43 9.53 -2.84
C SER A 83 3.16 8.48 -3.68
N GLY A 84 3.27 7.24 -3.17
CA GLY A 84 3.83 6.13 -3.90
C GLY A 84 3.06 5.78 -5.17
N ILE A 85 1.73 5.74 -5.10
CA ILE A 85 0.88 5.53 -6.27
C ILE A 85 1.01 6.70 -7.25
N GLU A 86 1.03 7.94 -6.77
CA GLU A 86 1.17 9.12 -7.62
C GLU A 86 2.50 9.12 -8.39
N MET A 87 3.61 8.83 -7.71
CA MET A 87 4.95 8.89 -8.29
C MET A 87 5.32 7.65 -9.13
N PHE A 88 4.80 6.48 -8.74
CA PHE A 88 5.21 5.19 -9.30
C PHE A 88 4.04 4.42 -9.93
N LYS A 89 2.99 5.12 -10.39
CA LYS A 89 1.79 4.48 -10.96
C LYS A 89 2.12 3.43 -12.02
N ASN A 90 3.08 3.74 -12.89
CA ASN A 90 3.50 2.84 -13.97
C ASN A 90 4.05 1.52 -13.42
N ASP A 91 4.76 1.53 -12.28
CA ASP A 91 5.26 0.32 -11.65
C ASP A 91 4.10 -0.56 -11.15
N PHE A 92 3.07 0.03 -10.53
CA PHE A 92 1.86 -0.69 -10.14
C PHE A 92 1.17 -1.32 -11.35
N GLU A 93 0.97 -0.54 -12.42
CA GLU A 93 0.35 -1.04 -13.66
C GLU A 93 1.16 -2.16 -14.31
N GLN A 94 2.49 -2.10 -14.28
CA GLN A 94 3.35 -3.16 -14.79
C GLN A 94 3.20 -4.46 -14.01
N HIS A 95 3.11 -4.41 -12.67
CA HIS A 95 2.86 -5.60 -11.86
C HIS A 95 1.53 -6.27 -12.24
N ILE A 96 0.46 -5.48 -12.35
CA ILE A 96 -0.89 -5.96 -12.68
C ILE A 96 -0.96 -6.55 -14.09
N THR A 97 -0.38 -5.85 -15.08
CA THR A 97 -0.50 -6.25 -16.49
C THR A 97 0.43 -7.40 -16.87
N THR A 98 1.63 -7.45 -16.29
CA THR A 98 2.61 -8.50 -16.62
C THR A 98 2.53 -9.70 -15.69
N GLY A 99 1.82 -9.58 -14.57
CA GLY A 99 1.69 -10.64 -13.57
C GLY A 99 2.99 -10.99 -12.86
N LYS A 100 3.94 -10.05 -12.81
CA LYS A 100 5.24 -10.21 -12.14
C LYS A 100 5.84 -8.87 -11.74
N CYS A 101 6.72 -8.89 -10.75
CA CYS A 101 7.52 -7.73 -10.40
C CYS A 101 8.58 -7.47 -11.50
N PRO A 102 8.71 -6.21 -12.00
CA PRO A 102 9.70 -5.87 -13.02
C PRO A 102 11.13 -5.72 -12.46
N TYR A 103 11.28 -5.74 -11.13
CA TYR A 103 12.56 -5.58 -10.42
C TYR A 103 13.11 -6.90 -9.85
N SER A 104 12.36 -8.00 -9.95
CA SER A 104 12.73 -9.34 -9.45
C SER A 104 13.51 -10.19 -10.46
#